data_AF-A0A0M0JS10-F1
#
_entry.id   AF-A0A0M0JS10-F1
#
_cell.length_a   1.000
_cell.length_b   1.000
_cell.length_c   1.000
_cell.angle_alpha   90.00
_cell.angle_beta   90.00
_cell.angle_gamma   90.00
#
_symmetry.space_group_name_H-M   'P 1'
#
loop_
_entity.id
_entity.type
_entity.pdbx_description
1 polymer ?
#
loop_
_entity_poly.entity_id
_entity_poly.type
_entity_poly.pdbx_seq_one_letter_code
_entity_poly.pdbx_strand_id
1 'polypeptide(L)'
;MEPTRVLEFSESFAEQDLLHFQIILLGGATYVWVGTEDGRQDALAMGVPSTIASRPPAGTTLLGASNTDGASQAMAQRLSRKLGHPVFVSVNLGSKDADGELRFFAERQVLEALKRGPKLAPAEASVEGVAALTLADAAAPTPPPPAPKEAEARAAKAGAPILPLRGGGNAFSVAATDAAAGVGARVFEVFEDADVLGERATALLLEAAAEALAARGQFTVALSGGSIPKLLCPSLLAAKDRAGFERWHLFLADERYVPYEHAECTLRVWQQALLDHVGIPAANVHALNVAVPLELAAREYEAALLGVCGGSEAAPPRLDALLLGMGPDGHTASLFPGHPIVEERRRWVAPIADSPKPPPERVTLTLPVLNAARLALFVVTGASKAECVRRAFAPEPDVPAGLVLATHRTHWLLDAPAAVEMLAEQAKQEHMYG
;
A
#
# COMPACT_ATOMS: atom_id res chain seq x y z
N MET A 1 -24.92 11.47 -8.30
CA MET A 1 -24.92 12.73 -9.06
C MET A 1 -25.42 12.42 -10.46
N GLU A 2 -26.37 13.17 -10.99
CA GLU A 2 -26.81 13.00 -12.37
C GLU A 2 -25.74 13.49 -13.35
N PRO A 3 -25.52 12.80 -14.49
CA PRO A 3 -24.54 13.19 -15.48
C PRO A 3 -24.88 14.57 -16.03
N THR A 4 -23.91 15.48 -15.98
CA THR A 4 -24.07 16.84 -16.50
C THR A 4 -24.09 16.84 -18.03
N ARG A 5 -23.51 15.80 -18.65
CA ARG A 5 -23.50 15.59 -20.11
C ARG A 5 -23.09 14.17 -20.49
N VAL A 6 -23.72 13.61 -21.52
CA VAL A 6 -23.33 12.34 -22.16
C VAL A 6 -23.15 12.58 -23.66
N LEU A 7 -22.02 12.14 -24.23
CA LEU A 7 -21.75 12.15 -25.67
C LEU A 7 -21.54 10.71 -26.12
N GLU A 8 -22.29 10.29 -27.13
CA GLU A 8 -22.17 8.97 -27.75
C GLU A 8 -21.99 9.13 -29.25
N PHE A 9 -20.97 8.49 -29.80
CA PHE A 9 -20.70 8.51 -31.24
C PHE A 9 -19.88 7.29 -31.65
N SER A 10 -19.83 7.01 -32.95
CA SER A 10 -19.04 5.91 -33.51
C SER A 10 -18.17 6.42 -34.64
N GLU A 11 -16.95 5.91 -34.74
CA GLU A 11 -15.98 6.29 -35.76
C GLU A 11 -15.28 5.05 -36.29
N SER A 12 -15.12 4.98 -37.61
CA SER A 12 -14.42 3.87 -38.26
C SER A 12 -12.91 4.08 -38.18
N PHE A 13 -12.20 3.04 -37.74
CA PHE A 13 -10.76 2.94 -37.80
C PHE A 13 -10.38 1.83 -38.80
N ALA A 14 -9.56 2.17 -39.80
CA ALA A 14 -9.33 1.34 -40.99
C ALA A 14 -10.65 0.94 -41.71
N GLU A 15 -10.57 0.14 -42.78
CA GLU A 15 -11.75 -0.22 -43.59
C GLU A 15 -12.73 -1.19 -42.88
N GLN A 16 -12.43 -1.66 -41.65
CA GLN A 16 -13.18 -2.78 -41.04
C GLN A 16 -13.50 -2.68 -39.53
N ASP A 17 -12.93 -1.74 -38.75
CA ASP A 17 -13.19 -1.67 -37.31
C ASP A 17 -14.03 -0.44 -36.93
N LEU A 18 -15.30 -0.66 -36.57
CA LEU A 18 -16.18 0.40 -36.05
C LEU A 18 -16.01 0.51 -34.53
N LEU A 19 -15.57 1.69 -34.07
CA LEU A 19 -15.36 1.97 -32.65
C LEU A 19 -16.50 2.81 -32.10
N HIS A 20 -16.98 2.44 -30.92
CA HIS A 20 -17.98 3.18 -30.18
C HIS A 20 -17.33 3.94 -29.03
N PHE A 21 -17.75 5.20 -28.87
CA PHE A 21 -17.26 6.10 -27.83
C PHE A 21 -18.43 6.56 -26.97
N GLN A 22 -18.26 6.49 -25.66
CA GLN A 22 -19.18 7.07 -24.69
C GLN A 22 -18.39 7.97 -23.74
N ILE A 23 -18.77 9.25 -23.65
CA ILE A 23 -18.10 10.24 -22.80
C ILE A 23 -19.12 10.83 -21.83
N ILE A 24 -18.86 10.69 -20.53
CA ILE A 24 -19.72 11.20 -19.47
C ILE A 24 -18.99 12.28 -18.67
N LEU A 25 -19.61 13.45 -18.53
CA LEU A 25 -19.12 14.55 -17.70
C LEU A 25 -19.88 14.55 -16.37
N LEU A 26 -19.15 14.39 -15.26
CA LEU A 26 -19.69 14.30 -13.91
C LEU A 26 -18.84 15.09 -12.93
N GLY A 27 -19.40 16.14 -12.33
CA GLY A 27 -18.86 16.77 -11.12
C GLY A 27 -17.39 17.20 -11.18
N GLY A 28 -16.92 17.67 -12.35
CA GLY A 28 -15.52 18.08 -12.54
C GLY A 28 -14.57 16.97 -12.99
N ALA A 29 -15.10 15.80 -13.37
CA ALA A 29 -14.35 14.71 -14.00
C ALA A 29 -14.97 14.30 -15.34
N THR A 30 -14.16 13.68 -16.21
CA THR A 30 -14.62 13.10 -17.47
C THR A 30 -14.36 11.61 -17.48
N TYR A 31 -15.35 10.84 -17.90
CA TYR A 31 -15.27 9.39 -18.04
C TYR A 31 -15.40 9.06 -19.51
N VAL A 32 -14.48 8.25 -20.03
CA VAL A 32 -14.37 7.89 -21.43
C VAL A 32 -14.39 6.37 -21.52
N TRP A 33 -15.33 5.83 -22.28
CA TRP A 33 -15.35 4.44 -22.69
C TRP A 33 -15.14 4.35 -24.19
N VAL A 34 -14.29 3.42 -24.61
CA VAL A 34 -14.02 3.09 -26.01
C VAL A 34 -14.09 1.58 -26.17
N GLY A 35 -14.90 1.09 -27.11
CA GLY A 35 -14.99 -0.34 -27.36
C GLY A 35 -15.66 -0.68 -28.69
N THR A 36 -15.67 -1.96 -29.04
CA THR A 36 -16.45 -2.52 -30.16
C THR A 36 -17.84 -2.94 -29.70
N GLU A 37 -18.75 -3.22 -30.64
CA GLU A 37 -20.15 -3.60 -30.35
C GLU A 37 -20.24 -4.83 -29.43
N ASP A 38 -19.33 -5.80 -29.58
CA ASP A 38 -19.24 -7.01 -28.73
C ASP A 38 -18.83 -6.74 -27.28
N GLY A 39 -18.25 -5.56 -26.99
CA GLY A 39 -17.76 -5.17 -25.66
C GLY A 39 -18.71 -4.28 -24.86
N ARG A 40 -19.91 -4.00 -25.40
CA ARG A 40 -20.89 -3.07 -24.83
C ARG A 40 -21.55 -3.73 -23.62
N GLN A 41 -21.09 -3.40 -22.40
CA GLN A 41 -21.80 -3.73 -21.17
C GLN A 41 -22.84 -2.64 -20.89
N ASP A 42 -24.12 -3.02 -20.78
CA ASP A 42 -25.29 -2.11 -20.65
C ASP A 42 -25.34 -1.28 -19.35
N ALA A 43 -24.29 -1.29 -18.52
CA ALA A 43 -24.21 -0.41 -17.38
C ALA A 43 -22.73 -0.13 -17.05
N LEU A 44 -22.30 1.11 -17.28
CA LEU A 44 -21.13 1.67 -16.60
C LEU A 44 -21.39 1.61 -15.09
N ALA A 45 -20.94 0.55 -14.42
CA ALA A 45 -20.95 0.44 -12.96
C ALA A 45 -19.91 1.40 -12.37
N MET A 46 -20.28 2.67 -12.31
CA MET A 46 -19.42 3.77 -11.89
C MET A 46 -19.39 3.88 -10.37
N GLY A 47 -18.37 3.29 -9.74
CA GLY A 47 -18.01 3.62 -8.36
C GLY A 47 -17.38 5.02 -8.33
N VAL A 48 -18.15 6.05 -7.96
CA VAL A 48 -17.64 7.42 -7.82
C VAL A 48 -17.14 7.62 -6.37
N PRO A 49 -15.85 7.93 -6.13
CA PRO A 49 -15.38 8.35 -4.82
C PRO A 49 -16.10 9.64 -4.38
N SER A 50 -16.60 9.69 -3.15
CA SER A 50 -17.46 10.77 -2.65
C SER A 50 -16.76 12.12 -2.44
N THR A 51 -15.46 12.24 -2.68
CA THR A 51 -14.71 13.49 -2.55
C THR A 51 -13.49 13.50 -3.47
N ILE A 52 -13.54 14.31 -4.53
CA ILE A 52 -12.37 14.63 -5.36
C ILE A 52 -11.67 15.82 -4.71
N ALA A 53 -10.58 15.54 -3.99
CA ALA A 53 -9.68 16.58 -3.49
C ALA A 53 -8.99 17.31 -4.68
N SER A 54 -8.69 18.59 -4.47
CA SER A 54 -8.35 19.61 -5.46
C SER A 54 -7.12 19.34 -6.35
N ARG A 55 -7.35 19.36 -7.68
CA ARG A 55 -6.43 19.49 -8.87
C ARG A 55 -5.33 18.42 -9.10
N PRO A 56 -5.00 18.08 -10.37
CA PRO A 56 -4.68 16.70 -10.81
C PRO A 56 -3.16 16.40 -10.83
N PRO A 57 -2.73 15.10 -10.88
CA PRO A 57 -2.90 14.24 -12.04
C PRO A 57 -3.54 12.89 -11.67
N ALA A 58 -4.85 12.73 -11.88
CA ALA A 58 -5.51 11.43 -11.74
C ALA A 58 -6.06 10.99 -13.09
N GLY A 59 -5.25 10.24 -13.83
CA GLY A 59 -5.74 9.31 -14.83
C GLY A 59 -5.92 7.94 -14.18
N THR A 60 -7.12 7.37 -14.20
CA THR A 60 -7.39 6.02 -13.68
C THR A 60 -8.15 5.22 -14.72
N THR A 61 -7.87 3.92 -14.79
CA THR A 61 -8.54 2.99 -15.70
C THR A 61 -9.72 2.34 -14.98
N LEU A 62 -10.89 2.31 -15.62
CA LEU A 62 -12.01 1.50 -15.15
C LEU A 62 -11.84 0.10 -15.76
N LEU A 63 -11.66 -0.89 -14.88
CA LEU A 63 -11.38 -2.30 -15.20
C LEU A 63 -12.33 -2.82 -16.29
N GLY A 64 -11.77 -3.09 -17.46
CA GLY A 64 -12.33 -3.93 -18.51
C GLY A 64 -11.57 -5.26 -18.54
N ALA A 65 -12.22 -6.34 -18.99
CA ALA A 65 -11.74 -7.71 -18.84
C ALA A 65 -10.51 -8.12 -19.71
N SER A 66 -9.64 -7.19 -20.11
CA SER A 66 -8.44 -7.50 -20.90
C SER A 66 -7.18 -6.80 -20.37
N ASN A 67 -6.02 -7.47 -20.50
CA ASN A 67 -4.68 -7.12 -20.00
C ASN A 67 -4.06 -5.81 -20.58
N THR A 68 -4.86 -4.80 -20.90
CA THR A 68 -4.43 -3.53 -21.52
C THR A 68 -4.25 -2.37 -20.53
N ASP A 69 -4.08 -2.66 -19.23
CA ASP A 69 -4.05 -1.67 -18.14
C ASP A 69 -3.04 -0.53 -18.34
N GLY A 70 -1.86 -0.81 -18.90
CA GLY A 70 -0.84 0.22 -19.14
C GLY A 70 -1.21 1.23 -20.23
N ALA A 71 -1.99 0.82 -21.24
CA ALA A 71 -2.34 1.68 -22.37
C ALA A 71 -3.47 2.67 -22.02
N SER A 72 -4.49 2.17 -21.32
CA SER A 72 -5.62 2.96 -20.83
C SER A 72 -5.17 4.01 -19.81
N GLN A 73 -4.20 3.67 -18.94
CA GLN A 73 -3.63 4.60 -17.96
C GLN A 73 -2.85 5.74 -18.64
N ALA A 74 -2.05 5.42 -19.66
CA ALA A 74 -1.28 6.41 -20.42
C ALA A 74 -2.18 7.41 -21.19
N MET A 75 -3.31 6.94 -21.70
CA MET A 75 -4.32 7.79 -22.35
C MET A 75 -5.03 8.69 -21.33
N ALA A 76 -5.44 8.13 -20.19
CA ALA A 76 -6.09 8.87 -19.11
C ALA A 76 -5.22 10.01 -18.56
N GLN A 77 -3.93 9.74 -18.32
CA GLN A 77 -2.98 10.76 -17.86
C GLN A 77 -2.75 11.89 -18.88
N ARG A 78 -2.71 11.57 -20.18
CA ARG A 78 -2.55 12.57 -21.25
C ARG A 78 -3.79 13.44 -21.38
N LEU A 79 -4.97 12.84 -21.38
CA LEU A 79 -6.24 13.57 -21.43
C LEU A 79 -6.42 14.43 -20.18
N SER A 80 -6.11 13.91 -18.99
CA SER A 80 -6.21 14.67 -17.74
C SER A 80 -5.28 15.89 -17.73
N ARG A 81 -4.04 15.76 -18.24
CA ARG A 81 -3.13 16.90 -18.42
C ARG A 81 -3.66 17.94 -19.41
N LYS A 82 -4.21 17.50 -20.54
CA LYS A 82 -4.76 18.40 -21.57
C LYS A 82 -6.04 19.11 -21.13
N LEU A 83 -6.91 18.44 -20.39
CA LEU A 83 -8.21 18.98 -19.96
C LEU A 83 -8.16 19.70 -18.61
N GLY A 84 -7.09 19.51 -17.83
CA GLY A 84 -6.87 20.19 -16.55
C GLY A 84 -7.74 19.68 -15.40
N HIS A 85 -8.37 18.51 -15.56
CA HIS A 85 -9.17 17.83 -14.55
C HIS A 85 -9.02 16.30 -14.65
N PRO A 86 -9.47 15.51 -13.66
CA PRO A 86 -9.38 14.05 -13.72
C PRO A 86 -10.12 13.48 -14.93
N VAL A 87 -9.51 12.49 -15.58
CA VAL A 87 -10.10 11.75 -16.70
C VAL A 87 -9.95 10.26 -16.44
N PHE A 88 -11.06 9.54 -16.52
CA PHE A 88 -11.13 8.10 -16.36
C PHE A 88 -11.34 7.46 -17.72
N VAL A 89 -10.54 6.46 -18.07
CA VAL A 89 -10.60 5.84 -19.41
C VAL A 89 -10.74 4.33 -19.27
N SER A 90 -11.71 3.75 -19.97
CA SER A 90 -11.87 2.31 -20.15
C SER A 90 -11.79 2.01 -21.64
N VAL A 91 -10.87 1.12 -22.02
CA VAL A 91 -10.66 0.70 -23.41
C VAL A 91 -10.93 -0.80 -23.48
N ASN A 92 -12.04 -1.19 -24.11
CA ASN A 92 -12.47 -2.56 -24.29
C ASN A 92 -12.38 -2.92 -25.77
N LEU A 93 -11.15 -2.99 -26.26
CA LEU A 93 -10.84 -3.43 -27.62
C LEU A 93 -10.24 -4.84 -27.49
N GLY A 94 -10.65 -5.75 -28.39
CA GLY A 94 -10.35 -7.18 -28.29
C GLY A 94 -8.85 -7.53 -28.36
N SER A 95 -8.51 -8.81 -28.37
CA SER A 95 -7.11 -9.27 -28.36
C SER A 95 -6.31 -8.98 -29.65
N LYS A 96 -6.78 -8.07 -30.52
CA LYS A 96 -6.06 -7.62 -31.73
C LYS A 96 -5.30 -6.30 -31.53
N ASP A 97 -5.38 -5.66 -30.36
CA ASP A 97 -4.99 -4.24 -30.22
C ASP A 97 -3.60 -4.01 -29.62
N ALA A 98 -2.59 -4.43 -30.38
CA ALA A 98 -1.18 -4.18 -30.07
C ALA A 98 -0.58 -2.93 -30.76
N ASP A 99 -1.30 -2.22 -31.63
CA ASP A 99 -0.71 -1.10 -32.38
C ASP A 99 -1.01 0.28 -31.76
N GLY A 100 0.05 1.07 -31.58
CA GLY A 100 -0.01 2.43 -31.04
C GLY A 100 -0.86 3.41 -31.87
N GLU A 101 -1.15 3.08 -33.13
CA GLU A 101 -1.93 3.91 -34.05
C GLU A 101 -3.42 4.01 -33.67
N LEU A 102 -4.04 2.88 -33.32
CA LEU A 102 -5.44 2.83 -32.86
C LEU A 102 -5.63 3.66 -31.58
N ARG A 103 -4.62 3.62 -30.70
CA ARG A 103 -4.61 4.39 -29.44
C ARG A 103 -4.50 5.89 -29.70
N PHE A 104 -3.65 6.29 -30.65
CA PHE A 104 -3.53 7.69 -31.04
C PHE A 104 -4.80 8.20 -31.72
N PHE A 105 -5.43 7.38 -32.56
CA PHE A 105 -6.71 7.68 -33.17
C PHE A 105 -7.80 7.90 -32.11
N ALA A 106 -7.97 6.96 -31.17
CA ALA A 106 -8.95 7.08 -30.09
C ALA A 106 -8.75 8.35 -29.25
N GLU A 107 -7.49 8.71 -28.91
CA GLU A 107 -7.20 9.93 -28.14
C GLU A 107 -7.62 11.18 -28.92
N ARG A 108 -7.33 11.20 -30.22
CA ARG A 108 -7.70 12.32 -31.09
C ARG A 108 -9.22 12.48 -31.17
N GLN A 109 -9.96 11.39 -31.37
CA GLN A 109 -11.42 11.44 -31.49
C GLN A 109 -12.10 11.92 -30.20
N VAL A 110 -11.63 11.48 -29.02
CA VAL A 110 -12.12 11.96 -27.72
C VAL A 110 -11.88 13.46 -27.54
N LEU A 111 -10.68 13.95 -27.89
CA LEU A 111 -10.37 15.38 -27.82
C LEU A 111 -11.18 16.19 -28.83
N GLU A 112 -11.41 15.68 -30.04
CA GLU A 112 -12.25 16.35 -31.03
C GLU A 112 -13.71 16.40 -30.61
N ALA A 113 -14.27 15.33 -30.05
CA ALA A 113 -15.65 15.29 -29.56
C ALA A 113 -15.87 16.28 -28.41
N LEU A 114 -14.91 16.38 -27.48
CA LEU A 114 -14.95 17.36 -26.39
C LEU A 114 -14.80 18.81 -26.88
N LYS A 115 -14.06 19.04 -27.99
CA LYS A 115 -13.92 20.37 -28.62
C LYS A 115 -15.12 20.78 -29.46
N ARG A 116 -15.74 19.85 -30.19
CA ARG A 116 -16.82 20.14 -31.16
C ARG A 116 -18.16 20.48 -30.49
N GLY A 117 -18.36 20.12 -29.23
CA GLY A 117 -19.69 20.18 -28.62
C GLY A 117 -20.65 19.16 -29.27
N PRO A 118 -21.90 18.98 -28.80
CA PRO A 118 -22.70 17.85 -29.26
C PRO A 118 -23.11 18.06 -30.71
N LYS A 119 -22.79 17.12 -31.59
CA LYS A 119 -23.69 16.81 -32.71
C LYS A 119 -24.75 15.88 -32.13
N LEU A 120 -25.97 16.41 -31.98
CA LEU A 120 -27.15 15.64 -31.65
C LEU A 120 -27.33 14.60 -32.78
N ALA A 121 -27.13 13.31 -32.49
CA ALA A 121 -27.69 12.28 -33.34
C ALA A 121 -29.22 12.38 -33.23
N PRO A 122 -29.97 12.30 -34.33
CA PRO A 122 -31.42 12.45 -34.29
C PRO A 122 -32.03 11.32 -33.47
N ALA A 123 -32.90 11.70 -32.54
CA ALA A 123 -33.73 10.77 -31.79
C ALA A 123 -34.63 10.02 -32.76
N GLU A 124 -34.45 8.71 -32.89
CA GLU A 124 -35.51 7.85 -33.40
C GLU A 124 -36.45 7.48 -32.26
N ALA A 125 -37.69 7.87 -32.48
CA ALA A 125 -38.82 7.71 -31.59
C ALA A 125 -39.48 6.33 -31.76
N SER A 126 -39.91 5.74 -30.65
CA SER A 126 -41.07 4.84 -30.52
C SER A 126 -41.16 4.49 -29.02
N VAL A 127 -41.95 5.19 -28.20
CA VAL A 127 -43.42 5.15 -28.02
C VAL A 127 -43.93 3.78 -27.55
N GLU A 128 -44.76 3.84 -26.49
CA GLU A 128 -45.60 2.82 -25.83
C GLU A 128 -44.97 2.13 -24.61
N GLY A 129 -45.53 2.18 -23.39
CA GLY A 129 -46.81 2.73 -22.96
C GLY A 129 -47.03 2.60 -21.45
N VAL A 130 -48.03 3.36 -20.96
CA VAL A 130 -49.03 3.06 -19.90
C VAL A 130 -48.50 2.43 -18.58
N ALA A 131 -48.61 3.03 -17.38
CA ALA A 131 -49.79 3.62 -16.76
C ALA A 131 -49.41 4.53 -15.57
N ALA A 132 -50.22 5.56 -15.34
CA ALA A 132 -50.29 6.31 -14.10
C ALA A 132 -50.99 5.51 -12.99
N LEU A 133 -50.56 5.66 -11.74
CA LEU A 133 -51.43 5.55 -10.55
C LEU A 133 -50.86 6.40 -9.41
N THR A 134 -51.75 7.20 -8.84
CA THR A 134 -51.55 8.28 -7.87
C THR A 134 -51.67 7.84 -6.40
N LEU A 135 -51.04 8.64 -5.53
CA LEU A 135 -51.38 8.98 -4.12
C LEU A 135 -51.30 7.89 -3.04
N ALA A 136 -50.46 8.10 -2.01
CA ALA A 136 -50.88 8.59 -0.68
C ALA A 136 -49.86 8.25 0.45
N ASP A 137 -49.62 9.25 1.31
CA ASP A 137 -49.22 9.26 2.73
C ASP A 137 -48.43 8.09 3.36
N ALA A 138 -47.26 8.42 3.92
CA ALA A 138 -46.83 7.88 5.21
C ALA A 138 -45.87 8.86 5.93
N ALA A 139 -46.15 9.08 7.21
CA ALA A 139 -45.60 10.07 8.13
C ALA A 139 -44.06 10.10 8.26
N ALA A 140 -43.54 11.31 8.45
CA ALA A 140 -42.18 11.57 8.92
C ALA A 140 -42.01 11.21 10.41
N PRO A 141 -40.92 10.53 10.82
CA PRO A 141 -40.56 10.43 12.23
C PRO A 141 -39.79 11.68 12.69
N THR A 142 -40.27 12.26 13.79
CA THR A 142 -39.65 13.36 14.57
C THR A 142 -38.29 12.96 15.16
N PRO A 143 -37.31 13.89 15.25
CA PRO A 143 -36.02 13.63 15.88
C PRO A 143 -36.11 13.56 17.43
N PRO A 144 -35.24 12.77 18.10
CA PRO A 144 -35.22 12.67 19.55
C PRO A 144 -34.59 13.92 20.21
N PRO A 145 -34.94 14.22 21.48
CA PRO A 145 -34.53 15.44 22.19
C PRO A 145 -33.06 15.43 22.64
N PRO A 146 -32.46 16.62 22.87
CA PRO A 146 -31.05 16.75 23.23
C PRO A 146 -30.78 16.32 24.68
N ALA A 147 -29.65 15.63 24.88
CA ALA A 147 -29.16 15.25 26.20
C ALA A 147 -28.61 16.45 27.01
N PRO A 148 -28.63 16.40 28.36
CA PRO A 148 -28.38 17.55 29.22
C PRO A 148 -26.90 17.94 29.30
N LYS A 149 -26.66 19.26 29.31
CA LYS A 149 -25.39 19.88 29.68
C LYS A 149 -25.18 19.78 31.19
N GLU A 150 -24.12 19.11 31.63
CA GLU A 150 -23.32 19.43 32.83
C GLU A 150 -22.27 18.34 33.09
N ALA A 151 -21.09 18.47 32.45
CA ALA A 151 -19.80 18.00 32.96
C ALA A 151 -18.63 18.65 32.19
N GLU A 152 -18.77 19.88 31.70
CA GLU A 152 -17.66 20.70 31.22
C GLU A 152 -17.06 21.47 32.40
N ALA A 153 -16.33 20.77 33.28
CA ALA A 153 -15.46 21.41 34.27
C ALA A 153 -14.47 20.44 34.92
N ARG A 154 -13.77 19.58 34.16
CA ARG A 154 -12.50 18.94 34.60
C ARG A 154 -11.76 18.15 33.52
N ALA A 155 -11.49 18.76 32.37
CA ALA A 155 -10.55 18.19 31.38
C ALA A 155 -9.92 19.28 30.52
N ALA A 156 -9.35 20.31 31.15
CA ALA A 156 -8.60 21.36 30.46
C ALA A 156 -7.39 21.79 31.29
N LYS A 157 -6.48 20.84 31.56
CA LYS A 157 -5.10 21.13 31.98
C LYS A 157 -4.22 19.88 31.95
N ALA A 158 -3.86 19.43 30.74
CA ALA A 158 -2.65 18.65 30.48
C ALA A 158 -2.31 18.67 28.98
N GLY A 159 -2.41 19.85 28.35
CA GLY A 159 -1.72 20.12 27.09
C GLY A 159 -0.28 20.49 27.41
N ALA A 160 0.55 19.48 27.70
CA ALA A 160 1.99 19.68 27.67
C ALA A 160 2.44 19.47 26.21
N PRO A 161 3.14 20.42 25.58
CA PRO A 161 3.72 20.21 24.26
C PRO A 161 4.69 19.04 24.35
N ILE A 162 4.62 18.13 23.38
CA ILE A 162 5.66 17.14 23.13
C ILE A 162 6.93 17.95 22.85
N LEU A 163 7.81 18.02 23.85
CA LEU A 163 9.14 18.58 23.70
C LEU A 163 9.89 17.77 22.64
N PRO A 164 10.57 18.43 21.69
CA PRO A 164 11.45 17.71 20.78
C PRO A 164 12.52 17.02 21.61
N LEU A 165 12.72 15.72 21.38
CA LEU A 165 13.92 15.03 21.83
C LEU A 165 15.11 15.75 21.18
N ARG A 166 15.81 16.55 21.98
CA ARG A 166 17.08 17.17 21.61
C ARG A 166 18.13 16.06 21.53
N GLY A 167 18.25 15.45 20.37
CA GLY A 167 19.39 14.63 19.96
C GLY A 167 20.10 15.35 18.83
N GLY A 168 21.12 16.15 19.17
CA GLY A 168 22.06 16.69 18.19
C GLY A 168 22.98 15.57 17.73
N GLY A 169 22.54 14.77 16.76
CA GLY A 169 23.37 13.91 15.94
C GLY A 169 23.18 14.32 14.49
N ASN A 170 24.26 14.39 13.71
CA ASN A 170 24.22 14.71 12.28
C ASN A 170 23.47 13.60 11.52
N ALA A 171 22.14 13.62 11.52
CA ALA A 171 21.33 12.85 10.60
C ALA A 171 21.14 13.68 9.33
N PHE A 172 21.65 13.19 8.20
CA PHE A 172 21.33 13.76 6.89
C PHE A 172 20.21 12.92 6.27
N SER A 173 19.04 13.53 6.13
CA SER A 173 17.95 12.94 5.35
C SER A 173 18.21 13.25 3.88
N VAL A 174 18.43 12.22 3.07
CA VAL A 174 18.38 12.35 1.61
C VAL A 174 17.11 11.64 1.17
N ALA A 175 16.08 12.43 0.90
CA ALA A 175 14.88 11.90 0.29
C ALA A 175 15.21 11.56 -1.18
N ALA A 176 15.45 10.29 -1.50
CA ALA A 176 15.15 9.81 -2.86
C ALA A 176 13.63 9.78 -2.98
N THR A 177 13.02 10.95 -3.24
CA THR A 177 11.63 10.99 -3.67
C THR A 177 11.58 10.49 -5.10
N ASP A 178 10.95 9.34 -5.32
CA ASP A 178 10.02 9.27 -6.44
C ASP A 178 9.04 10.43 -6.23
N ALA A 179 9.25 11.53 -6.96
CA ALA A 179 8.47 12.75 -6.85
C ALA A 179 7.09 12.55 -7.49
N ALA A 180 6.29 11.69 -6.87
CA ALA A 180 4.88 11.46 -7.12
C ALA A 180 4.28 10.88 -5.82
N ALA A 181 4.02 11.73 -4.82
CA ALA A 181 3.43 11.27 -3.57
C ALA A 181 1.98 10.79 -3.80
N GLY A 182 1.76 9.48 -3.67
CA GLY A 182 0.45 8.84 -3.59
C GLY A 182 0.54 7.32 -3.68
N VAL A 183 0.58 6.65 -2.52
CA VAL A 183 0.71 5.18 -2.30
C VAL A 183 2.09 4.62 -2.67
N GLY A 184 2.77 3.97 -1.71
CA GLY A 184 4.00 3.24 -2.01
C GLY A 184 5.29 4.05 -2.09
N ALA A 185 5.40 5.23 -1.43
CA ALA A 185 6.66 5.98 -1.46
C ALA A 185 7.77 5.26 -0.68
N ARG A 186 8.92 5.05 -1.34
CA ARG A 186 10.16 4.59 -0.71
C ARG A 186 11.01 5.80 -0.31
N VAL A 187 11.44 5.86 0.94
CA VAL A 187 12.30 6.92 1.47
C VAL A 187 13.43 6.31 2.28
N PHE A 188 14.57 7.00 2.38
CA PHE A 188 15.65 6.59 3.28
C PHE A 188 16.21 7.74 4.11
N GLU A 189 16.71 7.40 5.30
CA GLU A 189 17.45 8.28 6.20
C GLU A 189 18.78 7.59 6.54
N VAL A 190 19.88 8.34 6.56
CA VAL A 190 21.23 7.81 6.85
C VAL A 190 21.73 8.35 8.18
N PHE A 191 22.26 7.46 9.01
CA PHE A 191 22.75 7.76 10.36
C PHE A 191 24.21 7.35 10.51
N GLU A 192 25.01 8.18 11.17
CA GLU A 192 26.37 7.83 11.59
C GLU A 192 26.37 6.97 12.85
N ASP A 193 25.37 7.15 13.71
CA ASP A 193 25.25 6.54 15.02
C ASP A 193 24.08 5.54 15.06
N ALA A 194 24.37 4.33 15.54
CA ALA A 194 23.40 3.24 15.59
C ALA A 194 22.31 3.47 16.65
N ASP A 195 22.64 4.12 17.77
CA ASP A 195 21.67 4.43 18.82
C ASP A 195 20.68 5.48 18.31
N VAL A 196 21.16 6.52 17.61
CA VAL A 196 20.29 7.54 16.97
C VAL A 196 19.37 6.90 15.92
N LEU A 197 19.88 5.95 15.13
CA LEU A 197 19.06 5.18 14.19
C LEU A 197 17.97 4.39 14.93
N GLY A 198 18.33 3.71 16.02
CA GLY A 198 17.38 2.97 16.88
C GLY A 198 16.30 3.85 17.51
N GLU A 199 16.68 5.04 17.98
CA GLU A 199 15.76 6.05 18.49
C GLU A 199 14.80 6.54 17.41
N ARG A 200 15.30 6.81 16.21
CA ARG A 200 14.48 7.25 15.07
C ARG A 200 13.50 6.17 14.61
N ALA A 201 13.98 4.92 14.48
CA ALA A 201 13.14 3.77 14.15
C ALA A 201 12.02 3.59 15.18
N THR A 202 12.35 3.72 16.46
CA THR A 202 11.40 3.65 17.57
C THR A 202 10.39 4.78 17.52
N ALA A 203 10.81 6.02 17.25
CA ALA A 203 9.91 7.16 17.12
C ALA A 203 8.86 6.93 16.02
N LEU A 204 9.29 6.50 14.83
CA LEU A 204 8.39 6.19 13.71
C LEU A 204 7.42 5.05 14.04
N LEU A 205 7.88 4.02 14.75
CA LEU A 205 7.04 2.91 15.16
C LEU A 205 5.98 3.36 16.18
N LEU A 206 6.36 4.21 17.15
CA LEU A 206 5.45 4.75 18.15
C LEU A 206 4.45 5.75 17.57
N GLU A 207 4.84 6.53 16.55
CA GLU A 207 3.91 7.36 15.77
C GLU A 207 2.85 6.50 15.09
N ALA A 208 3.27 5.43 14.39
CA ALA A 208 2.35 4.49 13.75
C ALA A 208 1.44 3.77 14.78
N ALA A 209 1.99 3.41 15.95
CA ALA A 209 1.23 2.83 17.03
C ALA A 209 0.17 3.81 17.56
N ALA A 210 0.54 5.05 17.84
CA ALA A 210 -0.39 6.07 18.32
C ALA A 210 -1.54 6.31 17.33
N GLU A 211 -1.22 6.41 16.04
CA GLU A 211 -2.23 6.56 14.98
C GLU A 211 -3.18 5.35 14.89
N ALA A 212 -2.64 4.14 14.96
CA ALA A 212 -3.44 2.92 14.91
C ALA A 212 -4.33 2.76 16.15
N LEU A 213 -3.77 3.00 17.34
CA LEU A 213 -4.51 2.95 18.60
C LEU A 213 -5.65 3.98 18.63
N ALA A 214 -5.42 5.20 18.13
CA ALA A 214 -6.44 6.23 18.06
C ALA A 214 -7.56 5.88 17.04
N ALA A 215 -7.20 5.32 15.89
CA ALA A 215 -8.14 5.07 14.80
C ALA A 215 -8.88 3.73 14.91
N ARG A 216 -8.26 2.71 15.50
CA ARG A 216 -8.73 1.31 15.47
C ARG A 216 -8.74 0.62 16.83
N GLY A 217 -8.22 1.27 17.88
CA GLY A 217 -8.16 0.69 19.22
C GLY A 217 -7.12 -0.42 19.39
N GLN A 218 -6.35 -0.75 18.36
CA GLN A 218 -5.27 -1.74 18.41
C GLN A 218 -4.15 -1.36 17.45
N PHE A 219 -2.95 -1.86 17.70
CA PHE A 219 -1.81 -1.72 16.81
C PHE A 219 -1.26 -3.09 16.44
N THR A 220 -1.17 -3.39 15.16
CA THR A 220 -0.68 -4.67 14.63
C THR A 220 0.69 -4.51 13.98
N VAL A 221 1.68 -5.26 14.47
CA VAL A 221 3.06 -5.16 13.99
C VAL A 221 3.65 -6.54 13.72
N ALA A 222 4.37 -6.69 12.60
CA ALA A 222 5.22 -7.86 12.37
C ALA A 222 6.71 -7.51 12.51
N LEU A 223 7.43 -8.31 13.30
CA LEU A 223 8.84 -8.07 13.65
C LEU A 223 9.75 -9.10 12.99
N SER A 224 10.86 -8.63 12.43
CA SER A 224 11.97 -9.50 12.03
C SER A 224 12.95 -9.71 13.19
N GLY A 225 13.78 -10.75 13.09
CA GLY A 225 14.87 -11.00 14.04
C GLY A 225 16.17 -10.25 13.70
N GLY A 226 17.30 -10.89 13.94
CA GLY A 226 18.63 -10.35 13.62
C GLY A 226 19.09 -9.28 14.61
N SER A 227 19.69 -8.19 14.11
CA SER A 227 20.21 -7.09 14.94
C SER A 227 19.14 -6.11 15.42
N ILE A 228 17.92 -6.21 14.89
CA ILE A 228 16.83 -5.27 15.15
C ILE A 228 16.44 -5.19 16.64
N PRO A 229 16.22 -6.31 17.36
CA PRO A 229 15.88 -6.24 18.78
C PRO A 229 16.94 -5.48 19.59
N LYS A 230 18.22 -5.77 19.34
CA LYS A 230 19.34 -5.09 20.01
C LYS A 230 19.32 -3.57 19.78
N LEU A 231 18.94 -3.15 18.58
CA LEU A 231 18.97 -1.74 18.18
C LEU A 231 17.77 -0.95 18.72
N LEU A 232 16.57 -1.53 18.70
CA LEU A 232 15.34 -0.79 19.04
C LEU A 232 14.86 -1.00 20.48
N CYS A 233 15.14 -2.15 21.10
CA CYS A 233 14.61 -2.44 22.43
C CYS A 233 15.01 -1.40 23.50
N PRO A 234 16.24 -0.86 23.55
CA PRO A 234 16.59 0.18 24.51
C PRO A 234 15.64 1.39 24.46
N SER A 235 15.37 1.93 23.27
CA SER A 235 14.49 3.07 23.07
C SER A 235 13.01 2.71 23.28
N LEU A 236 12.58 1.50 22.89
CA LEU A 236 11.22 1.01 23.16
C LEU A 236 10.95 0.86 24.66
N LEU A 237 11.90 0.33 25.42
CA LEU A 237 11.82 0.21 26.88
C LEU A 237 11.77 1.58 27.55
N ALA A 238 12.59 2.53 27.07
CA ALA A 238 12.54 3.92 27.55
C ALA A 238 11.18 4.58 27.28
N ALA A 239 10.45 4.13 26.26
CA ALA A 239 9.13 4.64 25.87
C ALA A 239 7.95 3.80 26.38
N LYS A 240 8.18 2.80 27.24
CA LYS A 240 7.16 1.79 27.60
C LYS A 240 5.85 2.37 28.14
N ASP A 241 5.93 3.45 28.92
CA ASP A 241 4.76 4.04 29.59
C ASP A 241 3.84 4.82 28.62
N ARG A 242 4.35 5.15 27.42
CA ARG A 242 3.60 5.88 26.37
C ARG A 242 3.29 5.04 25.13
N ALA A 243 3.84 3.83 25.03
CA ALA A 243 3.70 2.99 23.84
C ALA A 243 2.30 2.36 23.69
N GLY A 244 1.57 2.19 24.80
CA GLY A 244 0.26 1.54 24.79
C GLY A 244 0.32 0.04 24.47
N PHE A 245 1.37 -0.63 24.95
CA PHE A 245 1.67 -2.04 24.69
C PHE A 245 0.51 -3.00 24.99
N GLU A 246 -0.38 -2.64 25.91
CA GLU A 246 -1.56 -3.42 26.27
C GLU A 246 -2.55 -3.65 25.12
N ARG A 247 -2.45 -2.85 24.04
CA ARG A 247 -3.28 -2.95 22.83
C ARG A 247 -2.46 -3.28 21.57
N TRP A 248 -1.21 -3.71 21.73
CA TRP A 248 -0.39 -4.18 20.62
C TRP A 248 -0.69 -5.66 20.35
N HIS A 249 -0.76 -6.03 19.08
CA HIS A 249 -0.70 -7.40 18.58
C HIS A 249 0.60 -7.58 17.80
N LEU A 250 1.40 -8.55 18.23
CA LEU A 250 2.74 -8.79 17.71
C LEU A 250 2.74 -10.10 16.92
N PHE A 251 3.18 -9.99 15.68
CA PHE A 251 3.53 -11.09 14.80
C PHE A 251 5.04 -11.06 14.52
N LEU A 252 5.58 -12.16 14.05
CA LEU A 252 6.87 -12.24 13.37
C LEU A 252 6.70 -12.18 11.86
N ALA A 253 7.59 -11.44 11.18
CA ALA A 253 7.63 -11.37 9.72
C ALA A 253 8.12 -12.69 9.11
N ASP A 254 9.04 -13.36 9.80
CA ASP A 254 9.43 -14.74 9.60
C ASP A 254 9.89 -15.36 10.92
N GLU A 255 9.85 -16.67 11.00
CA GLU A 255 10.42 -17.41 12.13
C GLU A 255 11.06 -18.71 11.65
N ARG A 256 12.13 -19.08 12.34
CA ARG A 256 12.84 -20.34 12.15
C ARG A 256 11.99 -21.41 12.79
N TYR A 257 11.70 -22.49 12.07
CA TYR A 257 10.88 -23.57 12.60
C TYR A 257 11.73 -24.44 13.55
N VAL A 258 11.93 -23.93 14.76
CA VAL A 258 12.77 -24.52 15.82
C VAL A 258 12.08 -24.40 17.18
N PRO A 259 12.39 -25.27 18.16
CA PRO A 259 11.88 -25.11 19.53
C PRO A 259 12.17 -23.73 20.11
N TYR A 260 11.30 -23.27 21.02
CA TYR A 260 11.43 -21.96 21.66
C TYR A 260 12.80 -21.78 22.36
N GLU A 261 13.34 -22.84 22.93
CA GLU A 261 14.64 -22.82 23.63
C GLU A 261 15.83 -22.73 22.67
N HIS A 262 15.62 -22.85 21.36
CA HIS A 262 16.69 -22.77 20.37
C HIS A 262 17.26 -21.35 20.27
N ALA A 263 18.59 -21.22 20.12
CA ALA A 263 19.26 -19.92 20.06
C ALA A 263 18.85 -19.07 18.85
N GLU A 264 18.42 -19.71 17.77
CA GLU A 264 17.92 -19.06 16.54
C GLU A 264 16.42 -18.72 16.57
N CYS A 265 15.71 -18.95 17.69
CA CYS A 265 14.29 -18.57 17.83
C CYS A 265 14.15 -17.06 17.95
N THR A 266 13.52 -16.43 16.97
CA THR A 266 13.31 -14.97 16.90
C THR A 266 12.41 -14.49 18.03
N LEU A 267 11.32 -15.20 18.32
CA LEU A 267 10.41 -14.88 19.42
C LEU A 267 11.15 -14.83 20.76
N ARG A 268 12.03 -15.79 21.03
CA ARG A 268 12.81 -15.81 22.27
C ARG A 268 13.69 -14.57 22.41
N VAL A 269 14.32 -14.12 21.32
CA VAL A 269 15.14 -12.90 21.34
C VAL A 269 14.28 -11.68 21.69
N TRP A 270 13.11 -11.54 21.06
CA TRP A 270 12.17 -10.46 21.38
C TRP A 270 11.61 -10.57 22.79
N GLN A 271 11.34 -11.79 23.27
CA GLN A 271 10.84 -12.03 24.63
C GLN A 271 11.81 -11.47 25.66
N GLN A 272 13.08 -11.86 25.56
CA GLN A 272 14.13 -11.46 26.48
C GLN A 272 14.48 -9.96 26.37
N ALA A 273 14.44 -9.39 25.16
CA ALA A 273 14.84 -8.01 24.93
C ALA A 273 13.74 -6.99 25.24
N LEU A 274 12.46 -7.37 25.08
CA LEU A 274 11.33 -6.45 25.20
C LEU A 274 10.16 -7.05 25.97
N LEU A 275 9.63 -8.20 25.56
CA LEU A 275 8.29 -8.65 25.99
C LEU A 275 8.23 -8.99 27.49
N ASP A 276 9.31 -9.47 28.09
CA ASP A 276 9.43 -9.72 29.55
C ASP A 276 9.40 -8.42 30.38
N HIS A 277 9.49 -7.26 29.74
CA HIS A 277 9.65 -5.96 30.39
C HIS A 277 8.51 -4.98 30.10
N VAL A 278 7.54 -5.36 29.26
CA VAL A 278 6.41 -4.52 28.84
C VAL A 278 5.07 -5.24 29.02
N GLY A 279 3.99 -4.47 29.08
CA GLY A 279 2.64 -4.98 29.37
C GLY A 279 1.87 -5.51 28.15
N ILE A 280 2.49 -6.24 27.23
CA ILE A 280 1.75 -6.86 26.10
C ILE A 280 1.06 -8.15 26.62
N PRO A 281 -0.28 -8.31 26.46
CA PRO A 281 -0.95 -9.54 26.84
C PRO A 281 -0.42 -10.74 26.06
N ALA A 282 -0.24 -11.89 26.71
CA ALA A 282 0.25 -13.10 26.05
C ALA A 282 -0.61 -13.53 24.85
N ALA A 283 -1.93 -13.33 24.93
CA ALA A 283 -2.87 -13.62 23.84
C ALA A 283 -2.66 -12.72 22.60
N ASN A 284 -1.93 -11.62 22.75
CA ASN A 284 -1.61 -10.71 21.65
C ASN A 284 -0.20 -10.94 21.08
N VAL A 285 0.55 -11.90 21.61
CA VAL A 285 1.84 -12.34 21.05
C VAL A 285 1.58 -13.60 20.24
N HIS A 286 1.57 -13.46 18.92
CA HIS A 286 1.24 -14.54 18.00
C HIS A 286 2.51 -15.30 17.64
N ALA A 287 2.68 -16.46 18.28
CA ALA A 287 3.83 -17.34 18.10
C ALA A 287 3.57 -18.43 17.06
N LEU A 288 4.63 -18.89 16.41
CA LEU A 288 4.57 -20.06 15.54
C LEU A 288 4.44 -21.34 16.39
N ASN A 289 3.46 -22.19 16.09
CA ASN A 289 3.30 -23.47 16.75
C ASN A 289 4.26 -24.52 16.16
N VAL A 290 5.40 -24.73 16.81
CA VAL A 290 6.42 -25.70 16.37
C VAL A 290 6.18 -27.13 16.87
N ALA A 291 5.05 -27.39 17.53
CA ALA A 291 4.65 -28.72 17.98
C ALA A 291 3.84 -29.50 16.92
N VAL A 292 3.43 -28.85 15.83
CA VAL A 292 2.65 -29.42 14.73
C VAL A 292 3.43 -29.34 13.43
N PRO A 293 3.24 -30.24 12.45
CA PRO A 293 4.02 -30.23 11.20
C PRO A 293 4.09 -28.85 10.54
N LEU A 294 5.24 -28.50 9.95
CA LEU A 294 5.55 -27.19 9.36
C LEU A 294 4.39 -26.59 8.54
N GLU A 295 3.79 -27.39 7.67
CA GLU A 295 2.68 -26.96 6.81
C GLU A 295 1.44 -26.54 7.62
N LEU A 296 1.14 -27.26 8.71
CA LEU A 296 0.05 -26.94 9.62
C LEU A 296 0.41 -25.72 10.48
N ALA A 297 1.66 -25.61 10.94
CA ALA A 297 2.12 -24.45 11.69
C ALA A 297 1.94 -23.14 10.89
N ALA A 298 2.27 -23.15 9.60
CA ALA A 298 2.04 -22.02 8.71
C ALA A 298 0.54 -21.68 8.55
N ARG A 299 -0.34 -22.69 8.44
CA ARG A 299 -1.80 -22.49 8.34
C ARG A 299 -2.40 -21.95 9.63
N GLU A 300 -1.99 -22.44 10.79
CA GLU A 300 -2.44 -21.93 12.09
C GLU A 300 -2.00 -20.48 12.28
N TYR A 301 -0.78 -20.16 11.86
CA TYR A 301 -0.26 -18.79 11.90
C TYR A 301 -1.00 -17.85 10.94
N GLU A 302 -1.34 -18.33 9.73
CA GLU A 302 -2.19 -17.61 8.79
C GLU A 302 -3.58 -17.32 9.37
N ALA A 303 -4.20 -18.33 10.01
CA ALA A 303 -5.50 -18.17 10.65
C ALA A 303 -5.47 -17.13 11.78
N ALA A 304 -4.41 -17.13 12.61
CA ALA A 304 -4.21 -16.11 13.65
C ALA A 304 -4.06 -14.70 13.05
N LEU A 305 -3.26 -14.57 11.98
CA LEU A 305 -3.07 -13.31 11.27
C LEU A 305 -4.40 -12.74 10.76
N LEU A 306 -5.23 -13.58 10.14
CA LEU A 306 -6.54 -13.18 9.62
C LEU A 306 -7.54 -12.84 10.71
N GLY A 307 -7.53 -13.60 11.81
CA GLY A 307 -8.41 -13.37 12.95
C GLY A 307 -8.23 -11.98 13.57
N VAL A 308 -7.01 -11.42 13.49
CA VAL A 308 -6.67 -10.11 14.07
C VAL A 308 -6.68 -8.98 13.03
N CYS A 309 -6.10 -9.24 11.85
CA CYS A 309 -5.87 -8.19 10.84
C CYS A 309 -6.99 -8.14 9.78
N GLY A 310 -7.95 -9.06 9.84
CA GLY A 310 -8.91 -9.29 8.76
C GLY A 310 -8.21 -9.78 7.49
N GLY A 311 -8.92 -9.74 6.37
CA GLY A 311 -8.45 -10.24 5.08
C GLY A 311 -9.50 -11.11 4.41
N SER A 312 -9.40 -11.24 3.10
CA SER A 312 -10.26 -12.10 2.28
C SER A 312 -9.53 -12.45 1.00
N GLU A 313 -10.06 -13.39 0.21
CA GLU A 313 -9.49 -13.70 -1.11
C GLU A 313 -9.34 -12.46 -2.01
N ALA A 314 -10.15 -11.42 -1.79
CA ALA A 314 -10.08 -10.16 -2.53
C ALA A 314 -9.10 -9.12 -1.94
N ALA A 315 -8.63 -9.30 -0.69
CA ALA A 315 -7.77 -8.34 -0.01
C ALA A 315 -6.87 -9.01 1.05
N PRO A 316 -5.53 -8.89 0.96
CA PRO A 316 -4.63 -9.47 1.96
C PRO A 316 -4.85 -8.89 3.37
N PRO A 317 -4.52 -9.65 4.44
CA PRO A 317 -4.47 -9.12 5.79
C PRO A 317 -3.54 -7.91 5.86
N ARG A 318 -3.94 -6.87 6.59
CA ARG A 318 -3.23 -5.60 6.63
C ARG A 318 -2.69 -5.28 8.02
N LEU A 319 -1.37 -5.32 8.14
CA LEU A 319 -0.63 -4.88 9.32
C LEU A 319 -0.47 -3.35 9.33
N ASP A 320 -0.39 -2.77 10.52
CA ASP A 320 -0.13 -1.34 10.68
C ASP A 320 1.35 -1.03 10.44
N ALA A 321 2.25 -1.88 10.92
CA ALA A 321 3.68 -1.73 10.70
C ALA A 321 4.39 -3.06 10.46
N LEU A 322 5.45 -3.01 9.65
CA LEU A 322 6.46 -4.04 9.53
C LEU A 322 7.78 -3.47 10.02
N LEU A 323 8.52 -4.26 10.79
CA LEU A 323 9.90 -3.97 11.14
C LEU A 323 10.78 -5.03 10.49
N LEU A 324 11.47 -4.63 9.43
CA LEU A 324 12.17 -5.53 8.51
C LEU A 324 13.67 -5.30 8.54
N GLY A 325 14.41 -6.41 8.42
CA GLY A 325 15.84 -6.39 8.19
C GLY A 325 16.18 -6.72 6.73
N MET A 326 17.46 -6.64 6.41
CA MET A 326 17.97 -7.11 5.12
C MET A 326 19.24 -7.95 5.30
N GLY A 327 19.30 -9.10 4.64
CA GLY A 327 20.50 -9.91 4.51
C GLY A 327 21.58 -9.31 3.61
N PRO A 328 22.82 -9.84 3.66
CA PRO A 328 23.89 -9.39 2.75
C PRO A 328 23.64 -9.75 1.28
N ASP A 329 22.74 -10.69 1.04
CA ASP A 329 22.19 -11.13 -0.26
C ASP A 329 20.90 -10.40 -0.65
N GLY A 330 20.40 -9.47 0.18
CA GLY A 330 19.16 -8.72 -0.12
C GLY A 330 17.86 -9.44 0.27
N HIS A 331 17.93 -10.60 0.92
CA HIS A 331 16.73 -11.25 1.49
C HIS A 331 16.12 -10.37 2.60
N THR A 332 14.80 -10.45 2.76
CA THR A 332 14.06 -9.90 3.91
C THR A 332 13.01 -10.91 4.35
N ALA A 333 12.61 -10.89 5.62
CA ALA A 333 11.90 -12.00 6.24
C ALA A 333 12.64 -13.32 5.90
N SER A 334 11.94 -14.32 5.36
CA SER A 334 12.59 -15.49 4.73
C SER A 334 12.32 -15.56 3.23
N LEU A 335 12.30 -14.41 2.55
CA LEU A 335 12.21 -14.29 1.10
C LEU A 335 13.62 -14.16 0.51
N PHE A 336 14.14 -15.22 -0.10
CA PHE A 336 15.53 -15.32 -0.57
C PHE A 336 15.67 -15.10 -2.09
N PRO A 337 16.72 -14.40 -2.56
CA PRO A 337 16.97 -14.25 -3.99
C PRO A 337 17.03 -15.61 -4.71
N GLY A 338 16.35 -15.73 -5.85
CA GLY A 338 16.32 -16.95 -6.65
C GLY A 338 15.51 -18.11 -6.06
N HIS A 339 14.95 -17.96 -4.86
CA HIS A 339 14.10 -18.98 -4.24
C HIS A 339 12.62 -18.78 -4.68
N PRO A 340 11.87 -19.85 -5.04
CA PRO A 340 10.48 -19.74 -5.52
C PRO A 340 9.52 -19.02 -4.57
N ILE A 341 9.84 -19.01 -3.27
CA ILE A 341 9.05 -18.30 -2.23
C ILE A 341 8.82 -16.81 -2.56
N VAL A 342 9.75 -16.16 -3.28
CA VAL A 342 9.62 -14.75 -3.68
C VAL A 342 8.48 -14.57 -4.70
N GLU A 343 8.11 -15.61 -5.42
CA GLU A 343 7.04 -15.62 -6.42
C GLU A 343 5.67 -16.01 -5.85
N GLU A 344 5.58 -16.37 -4.56
CA GLU A 344 4.30 -16.71 -3.92
C GLU A 344 3.35 -15.50 -3.89
N ARG A 345 2.13 -15.70 -4.40
CA ARG A 345 1.10 -14.64 -4.52
C ARG A 345 -0.26 -15.06 -3.95
N ARG A 346 -0.45 -16.34 -3.63
CA ARG A 346 -1.72 -16.92 -3.17
C ARG A 346 -1.74 -17.07 -1.65
N ARG A 347 -0.68 -17.63 -1.07
CA ARG A 347 -0.57 -17.77 0.39
C ARG A 347 -0.20 -16.43 1.03
N TRP A 348 -0.74 -16.15 2.20
CA TRP A 348 -0.34 -15.00 3.02
C TRP A 348 0.82 -15.36 3.94
N VAL A 349 0.83 -16.60 4.42
CA VAL A 349 1.90 -17.21 5.19
C VAL A 349 2.34 -18.48 4.49
N ALA A 350 3.65 -18.63 4.28
CA ALA A 350 4.20 -19.77 3.58
C ALA A 350 5.24 -20.52 4.42
N PRO A 351 5.17 -21.85 4.46
CA PRO A 351 6.26 -22.68 4.95
C PRO A 351 7.38 -22.76 3.90
N ILE A 352 8.61 -22.89 4.38
CA ILE A 352 9.82 -23.07 3.58
C ILE A 352 10.55 -24.25 4.21
N ALA A 353 10.81 -25.32 3.46
CA ALA A 353 11.53 -26.49 3.96
C ALA A 353 13.02 -26.48 3.58
N ASP A 354 13.39 -25.62 2.63
CA ASP A 354 14.64 -25.63 1.88
C ASP A 354 15.31 -24.25 1.82
N SER A 355 15.20 -23.47 2.89
CA SER A 355 15.87 -22.16 2.97
C SER A 355 17.37 -22.33 2.66
N PRO A 356 17.95 -21.48 1.79
CA PRO A 356 19.37 -21.54 1.44
C PRO A 356 20.27 -21.14 2.63
N LYS A 357 19.69 -20.70 3.74
CA LYS A 357 20.37 -20.39 5.00
C LYS A 357 19.88 -21.27 6.14
N PRO A 358 20.78 -21.81 6.98
CA PRO A 358 20.37 -22.58 8.13
C PRO A 358 19.62 -21.70 9.17
N PRO A 359 18.70 -22.29 9.95
CA PRO A 359 18.05 -23.58 9.70
C PRO A 359 17.16 -23.52 8.43
N PRO A 360 17.02 -24.66 7.72
CA PRO A 360 16.35 -24.70 6.42
C PRO A 360 14.83 -24.56 6.53
N GLU A 361 14.23 -25.02 7.63
CA GLU A 361 12.79 -24.94 7.86
C GLU A 361 12.38 -23.61 8.48
N ARG A 362 11.44 -22.90 7.85
CA ARG A 362 10.98 -21.56 8.23
C ARG A 362 9.52 -21.35 7.88
N VAL A 363 8.91 -20.38 8.54
CA VAL A 363 7.59 -19.84 8.15
C VAL A 363 7.73 -18.34 7.94
N THR A 364 7.19 -17.82 6.84
CA THR A 364 7.35 -16.41 6.44
C THR A 364 6.03 -15.79 6.04
N LEU A 365 5.88 -14.49 6.30
CA LEU A 365 4.92 -13.65 5.57
C LEU A 365 5.37 -13.50 4.13
N THR A 366 4.43 -13.53 3.19
CA THR A 366 4.69 -13.43 1.75
C THR A 366 4.55 -11.99 1.24
N LEU A 367 5.04 -11.70 0.04
CA LEU A 367 4.95 -10.36 -0.57
C LEU A 367 3.53 -9.76 -0.58
N PRO A 368 2.44 -10.53 -0.84
CA PRO A 368 1.07 -10.02 -0.69
C PRO A 368 0.79 -9.36 0.67
N VAL A 369 1.24 -9.95 1.78
CA VAL A 369 1.04 -9.39 3.14
C VAL A 369 2.00 -8.24 3.39
N LEU A 370 3.28 -8.41 3.02
CA LEU A 370 4.29 -7.39 3.25
C LEU A 370 3.94 -6.07 2.51
N ASN A 371 3.43 -6.17 1.28
CA ASN A 371 3.03 -5.01 0.48
C ASN A 371 1.66 -4.45 0.88
N ALA A 372 0.80 -5.25 1.52
CA ALA A 372 -0.48 -4.75 2.04
C ALA A 372 -0.33 -3.88 3.30
N ALA A 373 0.75 -4.05 4.06
CA ALA A 373 1.01 -3.30 5.29
C ALA A 373 0.97 -1.78 5.07
N ARG A 374 0.66 -1.02 6.12
CA ARG A 374 0.62 0.45 6.02
C ARG A 374 2.03 1.04 6.00
N LEU A 375 2.84 0.67 6.97
CA LEU A 375 4.22 1.12 7.12
C LEU A 375 5.17 -0.08 7.03
N ALA A 376 6.26 0.05 6.27
CA ALA A 376 7.41 -0.84 6.38
C ALA A 376 8.62 -0.03 6.82
N LEU A 377 9.22 -0.39 7.96
CA LEU A 377 10.47 0.16 8.48
C LEU A 377 11.58 -0.86 8.23
N PHE A 378 12.41 -0.62 7.22
CA PHE A 378 13.66 -1.33 7.02
C PHE A 378 14.74 -0.74 7.91
N VAL A 379 15.35 -1.58 8.74
CA VAL A 379 16.48 -1.21 9.61
C VAL A 379 17.70 -1.98 9.13
N VAL A 380 18.63 -1.30 8.47
CA VAL A 380 19.74 -1.94 7.75
C VAL A 380 21.06 -1.28 8.12
N THR A 381 21.95 -2.06 8.74
CA THR A 381 23.26 -1.59 9.17
C THR A 381 24.39 -2.48 8.66
N GLY A 382 25.54 -1.87 8.36
CA GLY A 382 26.79 -2.51 8.00
C GLY A 382 27.09 -2.54 6.49
N ALA A 383 28.38 -2.39 6.15
CA ALA A 383 28.88 -2.33 4.78
C ALA A 383 28.54 -3.56 3.91
N SER A 384 28.39 -4.74 4.54
CA SER A 384 27.99 -5.98 3.84
C SER A 384 26.63 -5.90 3.13
N LYS A 385 25.84 -4.85 3.41
CA LYS A 385 24.50 -4.64 2.84
C LYS A 385 24.50 -3.65 1.68
N ALA A 386 25.56 -2.86 1.52
CA ALA A 386 25.54 -1.65 0.71
C ALA A 386 25.11 -1.88 -0.74
N GLU A 387 25.69 -2.88 -1.41
CA GLU A 387 25.33 -3.21 -2.79
C GLU A 387 23.89 -3.70 -2.92
N CYS A 388 23.40 -4.48 -1.95
CA CYS A 388 22.00 -4.92 -1.95
C CYS A 388 21.03 -3.78 -1.63
N VAL A 389 21.43 -2.79 -0.80
CA VAL A 389 20.63 -1.58 -0.58
C VAL A 389 20.52 -0.82 -1.90
N ARG A 390 21.64 -0.60 -2.59
CA ARG A 390 21.66 0.07 -3.90
C ARG A 390 20.72 -0.62 -4.90
N ARG A 391 20.83 -1.94 -5.03
CA ARG A 391 19.95 -2.76 -5.88
C ARG A 391 18.47 -2.70 -5.45
N ALA A 392 18.18 -2.61 -4.15
CA ALA A 392 16.82 -2.47 -3.67
C ALA A 392 16.16 -1.15 -4.10
N PHE A 393 16.94 -0.11 -4.37
CA PHE A 393 16.46 1.21 -4.82
C PHE A 393 16.53 1.41 -6.35
N ALA A 394 16.96 0.41 -7.11
CA ALA A 394 16.90 0.47 -8.57
C ALA A 394 15.44 0.61 -9.06
N PRO A 395 15.20 1.19 -10.26
CA PRO A 395 13.86 1.29 -10.83
C PRO A 395 13.13 -0.06 -10.96
N GLU A 396 13.90 -1.13 -11.22
CA GLU A 396 13.45 -2.52 -11.21
C GLU A 396 14.27 -3.28 -10.16
N PRO A 397 13.83 -3.32 -8.89
CA PRO A 397 14.57 -4.00 -7.83
C PRO A 397 14.66 -5.50 -8.09
N ASP A 398 15.86 -6.06 -8.00
CA ASP A 398 16.14 -7.48 -8.24
C ASP A 398 16.49 -8.25 -6.95
N VAL A 399 16.29 -7.62 -5.79
CA VAL A 399 16.47 -8.20 -4.47
C VAL A 399 15.14 -8.24 -3.70
N PRO A 400 14.84 -9.30 -2.92
CA PRO A 400 13.56 -9.43 -2.22
C PRO A 400 13.18 -8.24 -1.34
N ALA A 401 14.13 -7.64 -0.64
CA ALA A 401 13.87 -6.44 0.17
C ALA A 401 13.38 -5.25 -0.67
N GLY A 402 13.88 -5.11 -1.90
CA GLY A 402 13.44 -4.10 -2.86
C GLY A 402 12.07 -4.38 -3.49
N LEU A 403 11.53 -5.59 -3.33
CA LEU A 403 10.17 -5.94 -3.77
C LEU A 403 9.10 -5.56 -2.73
N VAL A 404 9.53 -5.15 -1.53
CA VAL A 404 8.63 -4.67 -0.49
C VAL A 404 8.31 -3.20 -0.71
N LEU A 405 7.02 -2.92 -0.86
CA LEU A 405 6.47 -1.58 -1.02
C LEU A 405 5.14 -1.49 -0.25
N ALA A 406 5.21 -1.00 0.98
CA ALA A 406 4.04 -0.83 1.84
C ALA A 406 3.11 0.28 1.30
N THR A 407 1.81 0.14 1.58
CA THR A 407 0.77 1.00 1.00
C THR A 407 0.87 2.48 1.35
N HIS A 408 1.35 2.84 2.55
CA HIS A 408 1.54 4.26 2.91
C HIS A 408 2.99 4.69 2.75
N ARG A 409 3.92 3.97 3.39
CA ARG A 409 5.34 4.36 3.40
C ARG A 409 6.25 3.15 3.57
N THR A 410 7.29 3.09 2.75
CA THR A 410 8.42 2.18 2.93
C THR A 410 9.65 3.00 3.30
N HIS A 411 10.07 2.92 4.56
CA HIS A 411 11.13 3.74 5.11
C HIS A 411 12.37 2.91 5.41
N TRP A 412 13.50 3.26 4.82
CA TRP A 412 14.79 2.62 5.06
C TRP A 412 15.65 3.49 5.98
N LEU A 413 15.96 2.96 7.15
CA LEU A 413 16.86 3.56 8.14
C LEU A 413 18.20 2.86 8.00
N LEU A 414 19.16 3.58 7.44
CA LEU A 414 20.47 3.05 7.04
C LEU A 414 21.57 3.61 7.93
N ASP A 415 22.58 2.82 8.28
CA ASP A 415 23.85 3.41 8.71
C ASP A 415 24.68 3.87 7.51
N ALA A 416 25.65 4.76 7.73
CA ALA A 416 26.53 5.26 6.67
C ALA A 416 27.22 4.13 5.86
N PRO A 417 27.75 3.05 6.50
CA PRO A 417 28.28 1.90 5.77
C PRO A 417 27.26 1.21 4.84
N ALA A 418 26.00 1.01 5.25
CA ALA A 418 24.98 0.40 4.41
C ALA A 418 24.48 1.33 3.29
N ALA A 419 24.65 2.64 3.44
CA ALA A 419 24.22 3.63 2.45
C ALA A 419 25.31 4.02 1.43
N VAL A 420 26.56 3.57 1.60
CA VAL A 420 27.72 4.10 0.86
C VAL A 420 27.55 4.02 -0.67
N GLU A 421 27.05 2.90 -1.18
CA GLU A 421 26.83 2.70 -2.62
C GLU A 421 25.68 3.57 -3.17
N MET A 422 24.62 3.76 -2.37
CA MET A 422 23.50 4.64 -2.70
C MET A 422 23.92 6.11 -2.80
N LEU A 423 24.69 6.58 -1.82
CA LEU A 423 25.18 7.96 -1.79
C LEU A 423 26.14 8.23 -2.95
N ALA A 424 26.98 7.25 -3.30
CA ALA A 424 27.87 7.34 -4.46
C ALA A 424 27.10 7.42 -5.79
N GLU A 425 25.98 6.69 -5.92
CA GLU A 425 25.13 6.74 -7.11
C GLU A 425 24.41 8.09 -7.25
N GLN A 426 23.89 8.64 -6.16
CA GLN A 426 23.28 9.98 -6.15
C GLN A 426 24.27 11.07 -6.54
N ALA A 427 25.48 11.06 -5.96
CA ALA A 427 26.52 12.03 -6.29
C ALA A 427 26.91 12.01 -7.79
N LYS A 428 26.90 10.82 -8.41
CA LYS A 428 27.14 10.67 -9.87
C LYS A 428 26.00 11.28 -10.69
N GLN A 429 24.76 11.11 -10.26
CA GLN A 429 23.60 11.68 -10.94
C GLN A 429 23.60 13.21 -10.83
N GLU A 430 23.86 13.76 -9.64
CA GLU A 430 23.96 15.22 -9.44
C GLU A 430 25.08 15.84 -10.29
N HIS A 431 26.22 15.17 -10.44
CA HIS A 431 27.32 15.65 -11.28
C HIS A 431 27.08 15.52 -12.78
N MET A 432 26.15 14.64 -13.21
CA MET A 432 25.81 14.44 -14.63
C MET A 432 24.77 15.45 -15.12
N TYR A 433 23.94 15.98 -14.21
CA TYR A 433 22.82 16.88 -14.53
C TYR A 433 22.97 18.30 -13.98
N GLY A 434 24.01 18.59 -13.20
CA GLY A 434 24.39 19.94 -12.74
C GLY A 434 25.55 20.51 -13.54
#